data_AF-A0A7S0E8A9-F1
#
_entry.id   AF-A0A7S0E8A9-F1
#
_cell.length_a   1.000
_cell.length_b   1.000
_cell.length_c   1.000
_cell.angle_alpha   90.00
_cell.angle_beta   90.00
_cell.angle_gamma   90.00
#
_symmetry.space_group_name_H-M   'P 1'
#
loop_
_entity.id
_entity.type
_entity.pdbx_description
1 polymer ?
#
loop_
_entity_poly.entity_id
_entity_poly.type
_entity_poly.pdbx_seq_one_letter_code
_entity_poly.pdbx_strand_id
1 'polypeptide(L)'
;EQQLTFQVEILLSESASFLETAQPSFVLYTNGSLACRLPPYRNGEVYLSVVLYDDGGTANGGINRSVVQRLAVEIEPVNDAPSFEVANVSWYEDSTEHRVLAFNISKGSPYGDEDWQVLTFHVSFIEGSELFERLTVESDGSASYALTANMFGRAVIELLLVDDGGTARNG
;
A
#
# COMPACT_ATOMS: atom_id res chain seq x y z
N GLU A 1 44.00 15.30 1.31
CA GLU A 1 43.08 14.90 0.22
C GLU A 1 41.87 15.80 0.30
N GLN A 2 41.28 16.14 -0.85
CA GLN A 2 40.04 16.91 -0.87
C GLN A 2 38.87 16.02 -0.49
N GLN A 3 37.89 16.57 0.23
CA GLN A 3 36.65 15.89 0.56
C GLN A 3 35.62 16.11 -0.53
N LEU A 4 34.90 15.04 -0.89
CA LEU A 4 33.83 15.09 -1.87
C LEU A 4 32.46 15.18 -1.18
N THR A 5 31.51 15.88 -1.79
CA THR A 5 30.12 15.95 -1.32
C THR A 5 29.16 15.99 -2.51
N PHE A 6 28.14 15.15 -2.49
CA PHE A 6 27.04 15.26 -3.46
C PHE A 6 25.95 16.18 -2.92
N GLN A 7 25.48 17.07 -3.78
CA GLN A 7 24.22 17.78 -3.60
C GLN A 7 23.18 17.16 -4.52
N VAL A 8 22.03 16.80 -3.96
CA VAL A 8 20.90 16.19 -4.68
C VAL A 8 19.70 17.12 -4.56
N GLU A 9 19.10 17.46 -5.68
CA GLU A 9 17.83 18.16 -5.78
C GLU A 9 16.80 17.23 -6.42
N ILE A 10 15.62 17.12 -5.81
CA ILE A 10 14.53 16.26 -6.26
C ILE A 10 13.63 17.06 -7.19
N LEU A 11 13.39 16.52 -8.38
CA LEU A 11 12.43 17.03 -9.37
C LEU A 11 11.36 15.94 -9.57
N LEU A 12 10.13 16.22 -9.14
CA LEU A 12 9.03 15.27 -9.28
C LEU A 12 8.42 15.36 -10.70
N SER A 13 8.05 14.20 -11.26
CA SER A 13 7.28 14.14 -12.51
C SER A 13 5.78 14.34 -12.25
N GLU A 14 5.03 14.82 -13.24
CA GLU A 14 3.56 14.84 -13.21
C GLU A 14 2.96 13.43 -13.16
N SER A 15 3.72 12.41 -13.58
CA SER A 15 3.32 11.00 -13.50
C SER A 15 3.58 10.37 -12.13
N ALA A 16 4.18 11.12 -11.21
CA ALA A 16 4.52 10.60 -9.90
C ALA A 16 3.36 10.85 -8.93
N SER A 17 2.96 9.82 -8.19
CA SER A 17 1.84 9.95 -7.25
C SER A 17 2.15 10.89 -6.07
N PHE A 18 3.36 11.45 -5.96
CA PHE A 18 3.87 12.24 -4.83
C PHE A 18 3.14 13.60 -4.64
N LEU A 19 2.71 13.87 -3.41
CA LEU A 19 2.04 15.07 -2.94
C LEU A 19 3.08 15.85 -2.14
N GLU A 20 2.93 17.17 -2.03
CA GLU A 20 3.90 18.00 -1.28
C GLU A 20 4.09 17.57 0.19
N THR A 21 3.07 16.94 0.79
CA THR A 21 3.12 16.47 2.19
C THR A 21 3.77 15.09 2.36
N ALA A 22 4.11 14.42 1.26
CA ALA A 22 4.66 13.05 1.26
C ALA A 22 5.58 12.86 0.05
N GLN A 23 6.76 13.48 0.12
CA GLN A 23 7.80 13.36 -0.89
C GLN A 23 8.84 12.29 -0.50
N PRO A 24 9.45 11.61 -1.48
CA PRO A 24 10.58 10.74 -1.22
C PRO A 24 11.81 11.56 -0.80
N SER A 25 12.74 10.94 -0.08
CA SER A 25 14.05 11.53 0.18
C SER A 25 15.16 10.67 -0.42
N PHE A 26 16.20 11.33 -0.91
CA PHE A 26 17.33 10.70 -1.57
C PHE A 26 18.63 11.23 -1.00
N VAL A 27 19.57 10.34 -0.70
CA VAL A 27 20.93 10.66 -0.24
C VAL A 27 21.91 9.92 -1.14
N LEU A 28 22.76 10.66 -1.84
CA LEU A 28 23.84 10.08 -2.64
C LEU A 28 25.16 10.19 -1.86
N TYR A 29 25.78 9.06 -1.58
CA TYR A 29 27.05 8.98 -0.87
C TYR A 29 28.23 9.10 -1.83
N THR A 30 29.39 9.50 -1.31
CA THR A 30 30.63 9.68 -2.09
C THR A 30 31.18 8.42 -2.73
N ASN A 31 30.78 7.24 -2.24
CA ASN A 31 31.06 5.95 -2.88
C ASN A 31 30.15 5.64 -4.09
N GLY A 32 29.24 6.57 -4.44
CA GLY A 32 28.29 6.43 -5.54
C GLY A 32 27.00 5.68 -5.20
N SER A 33 26.81 5.26 -3.95
CA SER A 33 25.56 4.60 -3.53
C SER A 33 24.45 5.60 -3.24
N LEU A 34 23.24 5.30 -3.70
CA LEU A 34 22.03 6.09 -3.47
C LEU A 34 21.16 5.37 -2.43
N ALA A 35 20.87 6.05 -1.32
CA ALA A 35 19.82 5.64 -0.41
C ALA A 35 18.55 6.44 -0.70
N CYS A 36 17.39 5.77 -0.61
CA CYS A 36 16.10 6.43 -0.71
C CYS A 36 15.21 6.05 0.48
N ARG A 37 14.28 6.94 0.82
CA ARG A 37 13.17 6.66 1.71
C ARG A 37 11.89 7.09 1.01
N LEU A 38 11.01 6.12 0.78
CA LEU A 38 9.74 6.33 0.10
C LEU A 38 8.61 6.47 1.13
N PRO A 39 7.63 7.35 0.90
CA PRO A 39 6.37 7.31 1.63
C PRO A 39 5.61 6.01 1.33
N PRO A 40 4.78 5.50 2.26
CA PRO A 40 3.92 4.34 2.01
C PRO A 40 2.97 4.56 0.84
N TYR A 41 2.66 3.49 0.10
CA TYR A 41 1.68 3.50 -0.98
C TYR A 41 2.04 4.42 -2.15
N ARG A 42 3.34 4.69 -2.39
CA ARG A 42 3.78 5.62 -3.44
C ARG A 42 4.76 5.03 -4.40
N ASN A 43 4.39 5.20 -5.66
CA ASN A 43 5.12 4.82 -6.85
C ASN A 43 5.14 5.99 -7.85
N GLY A 44 5.96 5.83 -8.89
CA GLY A 44 6.09 6.76 -10.00
C GLY A 44 7.54 7.13 -10.30
N GLU A 45 7.71 8.08 -11.21
CA GLU A 45 9.02 8.50 -11.70
C GLU A 45 9.51 9.77 -11.01
N VAL A 46 10.74 9.75 -10.52
CA VAL A 46 11.43 10.89 -9.91
C VAL A 46 12.71 11.19 -10.67
N TYR A 47 12.93 12.46 -10.98
CA TYR A 47 14.16 12.93 -11.59
C TYR A 47 15.02 13.63 -10.53
N LEU A 48 16.30 13.26 -10.43
CA LEU A 48 17.25 13.88 -9.52
C LEU A 48 18.24 14.72 -10.30
N SER A 49 18.46 15.96 -9.86
CA SER A 49 19.60 16.77 -10.28
C SER A 49 20.73 16.60 -9.29
N VAL A 50 21.87 16.07 -9.75
CA VAL A 50 23.01 15.72 -8.91
C VAL A 50 24.23 16.54 -9.30
N VAL A 51 24.92 17.03 -8.29
CA VAL A 51 26.16 17.79 -8.43
C VAL A 51 27.18 17.29 -7.41
N LEU A 52 28.40 17.03 -7.88
CA LEU A 52 29.52 16.71 -6.99
C LEU A 52 30.34 17.96 -6.72
N TYR A 53 30.68 18.18 -5.45
CA TYR A 53 31.58 19.22 -4.99
C TYR A 53 32.84 18.61 -4.38
N ASP A 54 33.96 19.30 -4.53
CA ASP A 54 35.14 19.13 -3.68
C ASP A 54 35.34 20.35 -2.75
N ASP A 55 36.16 20.20 -1.72
CA ASP A 55 36.51 21.26 -0.76
C ASP A 55 37.80 22.02 -1.11
N GLY A 56 38.35 21.82 -2.32
CA GLY A 56 39.59 22.45 -2.78
C GLY A 56 39.49 23.94 -3.09
N GLY A 57 38.27 24.47 -3.20
CA GLY A 57 37.98 25.88 -3.48
C GLY A 57 38.19 26.28 -4.94
N THR A 58 38.06 27.59 -5.24
CA THR A 58 38.07 28.14 -6.61
C THR A 58 39.24 29.09 -6.90
N ALA A 59 40.24 29.13 -6.02
CA ALA A 59 41.40 30.01 -6.19
C ALA A 59 42.14 29.74 -7.51
N ASN A 60 42.71 30.79 -8.11
CA ASN A 60 43.45 30.72 -9.37
C ASN A 60 42.67 30.12 -10.55
N GLY A 61 41.33 30.24 -10.54
CA GLY A 61 40.47 29.69 -11.60
C GLY A 61 40.11 28.22 -11.42
N GLY A 62 40.30 27.66 -10.22
CA GLY A 62 39.81 26.32 -9.88
C GLY A 62 38.28 26.22 -9.95
N ILE A 63 37.78 25.02 -10.26
CA ILE A 63 36.36 24.69 -10.28
C ILE A 63 36.15 23.52 -9.33
N ASN A 64 35.46 23.75 -8.22
CA ASN A 64 35.22 22.74 -7.18
C ASN A 64 33.86 22.05 -7.32
N ARG A 65 33.25 22.10 -8.52
CA ARG A 65 31.89 21.63 -8.78
C ARG A 65 31.80 20.96 -10.14
N SER A 66 31.17 19.80 -10.21
CA SER A 66 30.85 19.14 -11.48
C SER A 66 29.79 19.88 -12.29
N VAL A 67 29.61 19.48 -13.54
CA VAL A 67 28.36 19.76 -14.26
C VAL A 67 27.19 19.02 -13.58
N VAL A 68 25.96 19.49 -13.81
CA VAL A 68 24.76 18.82 -13.30
C VAL A 68 24.55 17.52 -14.06
N GLN A 69 24.31 16.44 -13.34
CA GLN A 69 23.86 15.15 -13.89
C GLN A 69 22.39 14.94 -13.55
N ARG A 70 21.65 14.32 -14.46
CA ARG A 70 20.24 13.94 -14.24
C ARG A 70 20.15 12.42 -14.09
N LEU A 71 19.47 11.98 -13.04
CA LEU A 71 19.18 10.57 -12.78
C LEU A 71 17.66 10.39 -12.77
N ALA A 72 17.15 9.48 -13.59
CA ALA A 72 15.77 9.02 -13.50
C ALA A 72 15.70 7.84 -12.52
N VAL A 73 14.75 7.90 -11.59
CA VAL A 73 14.46 6.84 -10.63
C VAL A 73 13.00 6.45 -10.81
N GLU A 74 12.78 5.23 -11.30
CA GLU A 74 11.46 4.64 -11.39
C GLU A 74 11.16 3.86 -10.10
N ILE A 75 10.05 4.22 -9.45
CA ILE A 75 9.54 3.54 -8.28
C ILE A 75 8.32 2.77 -8.75
N GLU A 76 8.44 1.46 -8.82
CA GLU A 76 7.37 0.60 -9.31
C GLU A 76 6.34 0.35 -8.19
N PRO A 77 5.04 0.22 -8.51
CA PRO A 77 4.04 -0.17 -7.52
C PRO A 77 4.27 -1.60 -7.04
N VAL A 78 3.87 -1.84 -5.80
CA VAL A 78 3.76 -3.16 -5.17
C VAL A 78 2.31 -3.32 -4.71
N ASN A 79 1.85 -4.57 -4.60
CA ASN A 79 0.54 -4.83 -4.03
C ASN A 79 0.53 -4.42 -2.55
N ASP A 80 -0.47 -3.67 -2.11
CA ASP A 80 -0.71 -3.32 -0.72
C ASP A 80 -1.89 -4.12 -0.19
N ALA A 81 -1.68 -4.85 0.91
CA ALA A 81 -2.68 -5.78 1.43
C ALA A 81 -4.03 -5.12 1.76
N PRO A 82 -5.17 -5.81 1.50
CA PRO A 82 -6.48 -5.26 1.74
C PRO A 82 -6.81 -5.32 3.23
N SER A 83 -7.74 -4.48 3.68
CA SER A 83 -8.09 -4.38 5.10
C SER A 83 -9.58 -4.15 5.29
N PHE A 84 -10.11 -4.56 6.44
CA PHE A 84 -11.50 -4.32 6.83
C PHE A 84 -11.66 -4.38 8.35
N GLU A 85 -12.80 -3.90 8.84
CA GLU A 85 -13.26 -4.05 10.21
C GLU A 85 -14.47 -4.99 10.29
N VAL A 86 -14.64 -5.68 11.42
CA VAL A 86 -15.73 -6.66 11.62
C VAL A 86 -16.83 -6.06 12.50
N ALA A 87 -18.08 -6.28 12.09
CA ALA A 87 -19.25 -5.95 12.89
C ALA A 87 -19.61 -7.12 13.84
N ASN A 88 -19.95 -6.79 15.09
CA ASN A 88 -20.65 -7.74 15.95
C ASN A 88 -22.14 -7.74 15.58
N VAL A 89 -22.67 -8.91 15.21
CA VAL A 89 -24.07 -9.04 14.83
C VAL A 89 -24.78 -10.10 15.68
N SER A 90 -26.06 -9.88 15.91
CA SER A 90 -26.99 -10.86 16.45
C SER A 90 -28.08 -11.10 15.43
N TRP A 91 -28.42 -12.36 15.20
CA TRP A 91 -29.54 -12.76 14.35
C TRP A 91 -30.71 -13.23 15.21
N TYR A 92 -31.92 -12.90 14.79
CA TYR A 92 -33.09 -13.68 15.18
C TYR A 92 -33.07 -14.98 14.39
N GLU A 93 -33.50 -16.07 15.01
CA GLU A 93 -33.75 -17.32 14.29
C GLU A 93 -34.68 -17.06 13.09
N ASP A 94 -34.42 -17.76 11.98
CA ASP A 94 -35.16 -17.64 10.72
C ASP A 94 -35.19 -16.23 10.09
N SER A 95 -34.34 -15.31 10.56
CA SER A 95 -34.24 -13.97 9.98
C SER A 95 -33.70 -14.02 8.55
N THR A 96 -34.31 -13.23 7.67
CA THR A 96 -33.84 -12.96 6.32
C THR A 96 -33.38 -11.51 6.16
N GLU A 97 -33.10 -10.82 7.27
CA GLU A 97 -32.69 -9.41 7.24
C GLU A 97 -31.31 -9.26 6.61
N HIS A 98 -31.10 -8.16 5.89
CA HIS A 98 -29.79 -7.80 5.39
C HIS A 98 -28.83 -7.51 6.55
N ARG A 99 -27.61 -8.03 6.46
CA ARG A 99 -26.59 -7.90 7.50
C ARG A 99 -25.25 -7.58 6.84
N VAL A 100 -24.47 -6.75 7.53
CA VAL A 100 -23.12 -6.38 7.13
C VAL A 100 -22.19 -6.98 8.18
N LEU A 101 -21.25 -7.82 7.74
CA LEU A 101 -20.28 -8.48 8.62
C LEU A 101 -18.92 -7.80 8.57
N ALA A 102 -18.57 -7.21 7.42
CA ALA A 102 -17.35 -6.44 7.23
C ALA A 102 -17.68 -5.01 6.78
N PHE A 103 -16.94 -4.03 7.28
CA PHE A 103 -17.07 -2.63 6.88
C PHE A 103 -15.69 -1.97 6.88
N ASN A 104 -15.61 -0.70 6.50
CA ASN A 104 -14.34 0.02 6.33
C ASN A 104 -13.35 -0.75 5.42
N ILE A 105 -13.88 -1.32 4.33
CA ILE A 105 -13.15 -2.19 3.41
C ILE A 105 -12.24 -1.32 2.53
N SER A 106 -10.94 -1.60 2.56
CA SER A 106 -9.92 -1.03 1.68
C SER A 106 -9.36 -2.11 0.78
N LYS A 107 -9.06 -1.73 -0.48
CA LYS A 107 -8.31 -2.58 -1.41
C LYS A 107 -6.81 -2.61 -1.15
N GLY A 108 -6.33 -1.72 -0.29
CA GLY A 108 -4.91 -1.51 -0.05
C GLY A 108 -4.61 -0.02 -0.01
N SER A 109 -3.84 0.47 -0.98
CA SER A 109 -3.48 1.86 -1.16
C SER A 109 -4.70 2.80 -1.22
N PRO A 110 -4.69 3.92 -0.48
CA PRO A 110 -5.76 4.92 -0.54
C PRO A 110 -5.65 5.87 -1.75
N TYR A 111 -4.67 5.68 -2.63
CA TYR A 111 -4.39 6.59 -3.75
C TYR A 111 -4.93 6.12 -5.10
N GLY A 112 -5.64 4.98 -5.11
CA GLY A 112 -6.38 4.48 -6.26
C GLY A 112 -5.55 3.74 -7.31
N ASP A 113 -4.25 3.55 -7.07
CA ASP A 113 -3.36 2.71 -7.89
C ASP A 113 -3.72 1.21 -7.82
N GLU A 114 -4.63 0.84 -6.91
CA GLU A 114 -5.14 -0.51 -6.70
C GLU A 114 -6.68 -0.60 -6.81
N ASP A 115 -7.35 0.49 -7.21
CA ASP A 115 -8.82 0.53 -7.33
C ASP A 115 -9.37 -0.51 -8.33
N TRP A 116 -8.52 -1.00 -9.23
CA TRP A 116 -8.84 -2.03 -10.21
C TRP A 116 -8.79 -3.46 -9.66
N GLN A 117 -8.23 -3.68 -8.47
CA GLN A 117 -8.15 -5.00 -7.86
C GLN A 117 -9.53 -5.50 -7.41
N VAL A 118 -9.70 -6.82 -7.38
CA VAL A 118 -10.94 -7.49 -6.99
C VAL A 118 -10.77 -8.12 -5.62
N LEU A 119 -11.69 -7.80 -4.70
CA LEU A 119 -11.71 -8.34 -3.35
C LEU A 119 -12.60 -9.58 -3.24
N THR A 120 -12.09 -10.60 -2.54
CA THR A 120 -12.79 -11.84 -2.22
C THR A 120 -12.72 -12.11 -0.72
N PHE A 121 -13.88 -12.33 -0.09
CA PHE A 121 -13.94 -12.84 1.27
C PHE A 121 -14.00 -14.36 1.31
N HIS A 122 -13.22 -14.94 2.21
CA HIS A 122 -13.31 -16.34 2.60
C HIS A 122 -13.85 -16.43 4.03
N VAL A 123 -14.92 -17.21 4.20
CA VAL A 123 -15.56 -17.45 5.50
C VAL A 123 -15.16 -18.83 5.99
N SER A 124 -14.63 -18.92 7.21
CA SER A 124 -14.36 -20.18 7.91
C SER A 124 -15.09 -20.23 9.23
N PHE A 125 -15.73 -21.35 9.55
CA PHE A 125 -16.36 -21.56 10.85
C PHE A 125 -15.36 -22.18 11.82
N ILE A 126 -15.19 -21.54 12.98
CA ILE A 126 -14.47 -22.10 14.12
C ILE A 126 -15.44 -22.90 14.98
N GLU A 127 -16.66 -22.39 15.20
CA GLU A 127 -17.73 -23.03 15.97
C GLU A 127 -19.11 -22.67 15.38
N GLY A 128 -20.10 -23.54 15.56
CA GLY A 128 -21.51 -23.22 15.24
C GLY A 128 -21.86 -23.22 13.76
N SER A 129 -21.11 -23.95 12.92
CA SER A 129 -21.40 -24.05 11.48
C SER A 129 -22.78 -24.60 11.17
N GLU A 130 -23.30 -25.48 12.02
CA GLU A 130 -24.62 -26.09 11.91
C GLU A 130 -25.78 -25.09 11.99
N LEU A 131 -25.53 -23.87 12.49
CA LEU A 131 -26.52 -22.78 12.54
C LEU A 131 -26.79 -22.18 11.16
N PHE A 132 -25.97 -22.48 10.15
CA PHE A 132 -26.07 -21.95 8.80
C PHE A 132 -26.13 -23.08 7.76
N GLU A 133 -27.15 -23.03 6.89
CA GLU A 133 -27.14 -23.82 5.66
C GLU A 133 -26.16 -23.24 4.64
N ARG A 134 -25.99 -21.91 4.65
CA ARG A 134 -25.03 -21.16 3.84
C ARG A 134 -24.69 -19.84 4.52
N LEU A 135 -23.43 -19.44 4.44
CA LEU A 135 -22.97 -18.10 4.76
C LEU A 135 -21.86 -17.70 3.79
N THR A 136 -22.07 -16.63 3.04
CA THR A 136 -21.05 -15.96 2.22
C THR A 136 -21.03 -14.48 2.56
N VAL A 137 -19.88 -13.83 2.32
CA VAL A 137 -19.71 -12.39 2.44
C VAL A 137 -19.31 -11.86 1.08
N GLU A 138 -20.06 -10.89 0.57
CA GLU A 138 -19.79 -10.24 -0.70
C GLU A 138 -18.66 -9.20 -0.54
N SER A 139 -18.10 -8.72 -1.65
CA SER A 139 -16.95 -7.78 -1.62
C SER A 139 -17.25 -6.44 -0.95
N ASP A 140 -18.52 -6.08 -0.79
CA ASP A 140 -18.96 -4.89 -0.04
C ASP A 140 -19.19 -5.16 1.46
N GLY A 141 -18.92 -6.39 1.92
CA GLY A 141 -19.06 -6.82 3.31
C GLY A 141 -20.47 -7.24 3.71
N SER A 142 -21.44 -7.21 2.78
CA SER A 142 -22.78 -7.75 3.00
C SER A 142 -22.75 -9.27 3.12
N ALA A 143 -23.57 -9.81 4.02
CA ALA A 143 -23.72 -11.25 4.20
C ALA A 143 -24.90 -11.79 3.39
N SER A 144 -24.64 -12.84 2.62
CA SER A 144 -25.66 -13.67 2.00
C SER A 144 -25.71 -15.00 2.75
N TYR A 145 -26.81 -15.24 3.47
CA TYR A 145 -26.91 -16.36 4.38
C TYR A 145 -28.28 -17.05 4.33
N ALA A 146 -28.30 -18.29 4.80
CA ALA A 146 -29.50 -19.05 5.11
C ALA A 146 -29.26 -19.72 6.47
N LEU A 147 -30.14 -19.45 7.43
CA LEU A 147 -30.08 -20.04 8.76
C LEU A 147 -30.74 -21.41 8.75
N THR A 148 -30.21 -22.34 9.55
CA THR A 148 -30.86 -23.65 9.73
C THR A 148 -32.11 -23.48 10.59
N ALA A 149 -33.25 -23.98 10.10
CA ALA A 149 -34.55 -23.76 10.73
C ALA A 149 -34.61 -24.29 12.17
N ASN A 150 -35.20 -23.51 13.08
CA ASN A 150 -35.38 -23.83 14.50
C ASN A 150 -34.06 -24.11 15.26
N MET A 151 -32.93 -23.61 14.76
CA MET A 151 -31.65 -23.67 15.46
C MET A 151 -31.28 -22.31 16.03
N PHE A 152 -30.79 -22.31 17.26
CA PHE A 152 -30.30 -21.12 17.96
C PHE A 152 -28.97 -21.42 18.64
N GLY A 153 -28.15 -20.39 18.80
CA GLY A 153 -26.85 -20.53 19.43
C GLY A 153 -25.89 -19.42 19.03
N ARG A 154 -24.60 -19.69 19.21
CA ARG A 154 -23.52 -18.77 18.85
C ARG A 154 -22.61 -19.45 17.82
N ALA A 155 -22.39 -18.78 16.69
CA ALA A 155 -21.34 -19.12 15.76
C ALA A 155 -20.10 -18.26 16.00
N VAL A 156 -18.93 -18.83 15.75
CA VAL A 156 -17.66 -18.11 15.67
C VAL A 156 -17.12 -18.34 14.27
N ILE A 157 -16.90 -17.24 13.55
CA ILE A 157 -16.35 -17.27 12.20
C ILE A 157 -15.05 -16.49 12.15
N GLU A 158 -14.20 -16.88 11.22
CA GLU A 158 -13.04 -16.14 10.77
C GLU A 158 -13.31 -15.65 9.34
N LEU A 159 -12.99 -14.38 9.09
CA LEU A 159 -13.07 -13.77 7.77
C LEU A 159 -11.66 -13.45 7.30
N LEU A 160 -11.33 -13.90 6.09
CA LEU A 160 -10.10 -13.55 5.39
C LEU A 160 -10.47 -12.78 4.12
N LEU A 161 -9.88 -11.60 3.95
CA LEU A 161 -10.02 -10.78 2.75
C LEU A 161 -8.77 -10.93 1.89
N VAL A 162 -8.96 -11.19 0.60
CA VAL A 162 -7.89 -11.39 -0.38
C VAL A 162 -8.18 -10.56 -1.62
N ASP A 163 -7.17 -9.84 -2.13
CA ASP A 163 -7.20 -9.16 -3.43
C ASP A 163 -6.68 -10.08 -4.56
N ASP A 164 -6.66 -9.59 -5.80
CA ASP A 164 -6.05 -10.26 -6.94
C ASP A 164 -4.75 -9.59 -7.46
N GLY A 165 -4.17 -8.67 -6.69
CA GLY A 165 -2.93 -7.96 -7.02
C GLY A 165 -1.67 -8.82 -6.93
N GLY A 166 -1.72 -9.92 -6.17
CA GLY A 166 -0.66 -10.93 -6.08
C GLY A 166 0.53 -10.52 -5.19
N THR A 167 1.58 -11.35 -5.14
CA THR A 167 2.68 -11.22 -4.14
C THR A 167 4.03 -10.80 -4.73
N ALA A 168 4.03 -10.27 -5.95
CA ALA A 168 5.27 -9.82 -6.59
C ALA A 168 5.89 -8.66 -5.81
N ARG A 169 7.24 -8.56 -5.84
CA ARG A 169 8.00 -7.47 -5.19
C ARG A 169 7.77 -7.33 -3.67
N ASN A 170 7.37 -8.41 -3.01
CA ASN A 170 6.99 -8.48 -1.59
C ASN A 170 5.69 -7.72 -1.24
N GLY A 171 4.78 -7.58 -2.22
CA GLY A 171 3.36 -7.37 -1.93
C GLY A 171 2.65 -8.63 -1.45
#